data_AF-A0A3D2K9V2-F1
#
_entry.id   AF-A0A3D2K9V2-F1
#
_cell.length_a   1.000
_cell.length_b   1.000
_cell.length_c   1.000
_cell.angle_alpha   90.00
_cell.angle_beta   90.00
_cell.angle_gamma   90.00
#
_symmetry.space_group_name_H-M   'P 1'
#
loop_
_entity.id
_entity.type
_entity.pdbx_description
1 polymer ?
#
loop_
_entity_poly.entity_id
_entity_poly.type
_entity_poly.pdbx_seq_one_letter_code
_entity_poly.pdbx_strand_id
1 'polypeptide(L)' 'MITFEGYERRIDKITKVLNEYGIKDLEDAKAICDAHGVDPYGIVKGIQ' A
#
# COMPACT_ATOMS: atom_id res chain seq x y z
N MET A 1 3.11 -1.48 10.68
CA MET A 1 2.04 -0.47 10.66
C MET A 1 2.39 0.61 9.66
N ILE A 2 1.97 0.37 8.42
CA ILE A 2 2.10 1.32 7.33
C ILE A 2 1.09 2.46 7.54
N THR A 3 1.54 3.71 7.49
CA THR A 3 0.69 4.91 7.62
C THR A 3 0.96 5.87 6.46
N PHE A 4 -0.07 6.61 6.08
CA PHE A 4 -0.02 7.59 5.00
C PHE A 4 -1.14 8.63 5.18
N GLU A 5 -1.06 9.74 4.46
CA GLU A 5 -2.05 10.81 4.57
C GLU A 5 -3.46 10.37 4.19
N GLY A 6 -4.41 10.65 5.07
CA GLY A 6 -5.80 10.24 4.87
C GLY A 6 -6.02 8.73 5.02
N TYR A 7 -5.16 8.03 5.77
CA TYR A 7 -5.27 6.60 6.07
C TYR A 7 -6.71 6.17 6.35
N GLU A 8 -7.36 6.75 7.37
CA GLU A 8 -8.73 6.38 7.77
C GLU A 8 -9.76 6.54 6.64
N ARG A 9 -9.57 7.53 5.76
CA ARG A 9 -10.49 7.80 4.65
C ARG A 9 -10.27 6.90 3.44
N ARG A 10 -9.10 6.28 3.33
CA ARG A 10 -8.64 5.55 2.13
C ARG A 10 -8.46 4.05 2.39
N ILE A 11 -8.26 3.64 3.65
CA ILE A 11 -7.93 2.25 4.01
C ILE A 11 -8.99 1.27 3.55
N ASP A 12 -10.29 1.57 3.72
CA ASP A 12 -11.37 0.67 3.30
C ASP A 12 -11.33 0.36 1.80
N LYS A 13 -11.05 1.38 0.98
CA LYS A 13 -10.95 1.21 -0.48
C LYS A 13 -9.71 0.39 -0.84
N ILE A 14 -8.59 0.65 -0.17
CA ILE A 14 -7.34 -0.06 -0.42
C ILE A 14 -7.47 -1.53 -0.02
N THR A 15 -7.96 -1.82 1.18
CA THR A 15 -8.21 -3.19 1.67
C THR A 15 -9.15 -3.95 0.75
N LYS A 16 -10.18 -3.29 0.20
CA LYS A 16 -11.06 -3.91 -0.81
C LYS A 16 -10.28 -4.37 -2.05
N VAL A 17 -9.43 -3.50 -2.60
CA VAL A 17 -8.60 -3.83 -3.76
C VAL A 17 -7.59 -4.93 -3.42
N LEU A 18 -6.93 -4.86 -2.24
CA LEU A 18 -6.01 -5.91 -1.80
C LEU A 18 -6.70 -7.28 -1.78
N ASN A 19 -7.90 -7.36 -1.21
CA ASN A 19 -8.69 -8.59 -1.17
C ASN A 19 -9.08 -9.11 -2.57
N GLU A 20 -9.38 -8.22 -3.53
CA GLU A 20 -9.68 -8.60 -4.93
C GLU A 20 -8.49 -9.32 -5.59
N TYR A 21 -7.26 -8.97 -5.21
CA TYR A 21 -6.03 -9.61 -5.69
C TYR A 21 -5.49 -10.70 -4.74
N GLY A 22 -6.21 -11.04 -3.67
CA GLY A 22 -5.78 -12.04 -2.69
C GLY A 22 -4.58 -11.61 -1.83
N ILE A 23 -4.32 -10.30 -1.72
CA ILE A 23 -3.26 -9.73 -0.89
C ILE A 23 -3.81 -9.52 0.52
N LYS A 24 -3.12 -10.03 1.52
CA LYS A 24 -3.64 -10.12 2.89
C LYS A 24 -3.77 -8.77 3.59
N ASP A 25 -2.72 -7.96 3.50
CA ASP A 25 -2.60 -6.68 4.20
C ASP A 25 -1.58 -5.77 3.49
N LEU A 26 -1.38 -4.57 4.03
CA LEU A 26 -0.44 -3.60 3.46
C LEU A 26 1.02 -4.08 3.56
N GLU A 27 1.35 -4.84 4.60
CA GLU A 27 2.67 -5.43 4.78
C GLU A 27 2.99 -6.47 3.70
N ASP A 28 2.01 -7.33 3.36
CA ASP A 28 2.09 -8.27 2.24
C ASP A 28 2.20 -7.54 0.90
N ALA A 29 1.38 -6.49 0.69
CA ALA A 29 1.48 -5.63 -0.49
C ALA A 29 2.87 -5.00 -0.62
N LYS A 30 3.46 -4.54 0.49
CA LYS A 30 4.81 -3.98 0.52
C LYS A 30 5.86 -5.03 0.16
N ALA A 31 5.76 -6.25 0.70
CA ALA A 31 6.69 -7.32 0.38
C ALA A 31 6.69 -7.65 -1.13
N ILE A 32 5.51 -7.66 -1.76
CA ILE A 32 5.37 -7.83 -3.21
C ILE A 32 6.08 -6.68 -3.96
N CYS A 33 5.82 -5.43 -3.58
CA CYS A 33 6.47 -4.28 -4.21
C CYS A 33 8.01 -4.33 -4.06
N ASP A 34 8.51 -4.64 -2.86
CA ASP A 34 9.94 -4.74 -2.57
C ASP A 34 10.59 -5.87 -3.40
N ALA A 35 9.92 -7.02 -3.56
CA ALA A 35 10.40 -8.13 -4.39
C ALA A 35 10.53 -7.75 -5.89
N HIS A 36 9.69 -6.82 -6.34
CA HIS A 36 9.74 -6.26 -7.70
C HIS A 36 10.60 -4.99 -7.82
N GLY A 37 11.24 -4.54 -6.74
CA GLY A 37 12.05 -3.32 -6.72
C GLY A 37 11.23 -2.03 -6.90
N VAL A 38 9.95 -2.06 -6.56
CA VAL A 38 9.05 -0.90 -6.60
C VAL A 38 8.93 -0.33 -5.20
N ASP A 39 9.18 0.97 -5.02
CA ASP A 39 8.97 1.68 -3.74
C ASP A 39 7.86 2.74 -3.88
N PRO A 40 6.58 2.36 -3.75
CA PRO A 40 5.46 3.29 -3.88
C PRO A 40 5.51 4.41 -2.83
N TYR A 41 5.99 4.11 -1.62
CA TYR A 41 6.03 5.07 -0.53
C TYR A 41 7.04 6.18 -0.80
N GLY A 42 8.26 5.83 -1.22
CA GLY A 42 9.29 6.79 -1.60
C GLY A 42 8.89 7.65 -2.79
N ILE A 43 8.30 7.04 -3.82
CA ILE A 43 7.83 7.76 -5.03
C ILE A 43 6.78 8.81 -4.66
N VAL A 44 5.76 8.42 -3.89
CA VAL A 44 4.67 9.33 -3.54
C VAL A 44 5.16 10.44 -2.60
N LYS A 45 6.01 10.11 -1.62
CA LYS A 45 6.58 11.09 -0.69
C LYS A 45 7.48 12.13 -1.37
N GLY A 46 8.12 11.79 -2.48
CA GLY A 46 8.90 12.73 -3.28
C GLY A 46 8.06 13.71 -4.12
N ILE A 47 6.76 13.43 -4.28
CA ILE A 47 5.83 14.23 -5.10
C ILE A 47 4.89 15.07 -4.22
N GLN A 48 4.42 14.50 -3.10
CA GLN A 48 3.43 15.13 -2.20
C GLN A 48 3.97 16.34 -1.42
#